data_AF-A0A963MGV0-F1
#
_entry.id   AF-A0A963MGV0-F1
#
_cell.length_a   1.000
_cell.length_b   1.000
_cell.length_c   1.000
_cell.angle_alpha   90.00
_cell.angle_beta   90.00
_cell.angle_gamma   90.00
#
_symmetry.space_group_name_H-M   'P 1'
#
loop_
_entity.id
_entity.type
_entity.pdbx_description
1 polymer ?
#
loop_
_entity_poly.entity_id
_entity_poly.type
_entity_poly.pdbx_seq_one_letter_code
_entity_poly.pdbx_strand_id
1 'polypeptide(L)'
;MSELDRLANQHILESESHLKHIDELMAKAREAQARQQLAADAASALPRLEQEHGQATQELRALGQLPRPATADTVARSEGVKGVLQKIGLELEKALTAIGDKSGL
;
A
#
# COMPACT_ATOMS: atom_id res chain seq x y z
N MET A 1 -44.97 -35.40 9.35
CA MET A 1 -44.17 -34.36 10.02
C MET A 1 -45.09 -33.55 10.89
N SER A 2 -44.70 -33.31 12.14
CA SER A 2 -45.48 -32.49 13.07
C SER A 2 -45.30 -31.00 12.79
N GLU A 3 -46.21 -30.17 13.27
CA GLU A 3 -46.13 -28.71 13.15
C GLU A 3 -44.91 -28.14 13.87
N LEU A 4 -44.50 -28.77 14.97
CA LEU A 4 -43.26 -28.46 15.70
C LEU A 4 -42.01 -28.75 14.85
N ASP A 5 -42.00 -29.83 14.08
CA ASP A 5 -40.88 -30.15 13.18
C ASP A 5 -40.75 -29.10 12.06
N ARG A 6 -41.89 -28.60 11.55
CA ARG A 6 -41.89 -27.55 10.52
C ARG A 6 -41.35 -26.23 11.07
N LEU A 7 -41.78 -25.84 12.27
CA LEU A 7 -41.31 -24.61 12.93
C LEU A 7 -39.81 -24.70 13.27
N ALA A 8 -39.36 -25.84 13.79
CA ALA A 8 -37.94 -26.07 14.07
C ALA A 8 -37.08 -25.95 12.79
N ASN A 9 -37.52 -26.57 11.68
CA ASN A 9 -36.81 -26.47 10.41
C ASN A 9 -36.78 -25.04 9.84
N GLN A 10 -37.86 -24.27 10.02
CA GLN A 10 -37.89 -22.87 9.62
C GLN A 10 -36.84 -22.06 10.38
N HIS A 11 -36.82 -22.17 11.72
CA HIS A 11 -35.85 -21.47 12.54
C HIS A 11 -34.39 -21.85 12.21
N ILE A 12 -34.15 -23.13 11.89
CA ILE A 12 -32.82 -23.60 11.46
C ILE A 12 -32.41 -22.91 10.16
N LEU A 13 -33.27 -22.91 9.14
CA LEU A 13 -32.97 -22.28 7.84
C LEU A 13 -32.76 -20.77 7.97
N GLU A 14 -33.58 -20.09 8.77
CA GLU A 14 -33.42 -18.66 9.06
C GLU A 14 -32.09 -18.38 9.77
N SER A 15 -31.75 -19.21 10.77
CA SER A 15 -30.48 -19.09 11.49
C SER A 15 -29.27 -19.33 10.58
N GLU A 16 -29.34 -20.33 9.69
CA GLU A 16 -28.29 -20.59 8.69
C GLU A 16 -28.12 -19.42 7.71
N SER A 17 -29.22 -18.79 7.30
CA SER A 17 -29.18 -17.61 6.45
C SER A 17 -28.52 -16.42 7.17
N HIS A 18 -28.87 -16.19 8.43
CA HIS A 18 -28.24 -15.16 9.25
C HIS A 18 -26.75 -15.42 9.46
N LEU A 19 -26.34 -16.66 9.72
CA LEU A 19 -24.93 -17.03 9.87
C LEU A 19 -24.13 -16.71 8.60
N LYS A 20 -24.63 -17.11 7.42
CA LYS A 20 -24.00 -16.79 6.14
C LYS A 20 -23.86 -15.28 5.94
N HIS A 21 -24.90 -14.52 6.28
CA HIS A 21 -24.85 -13.08 6.16
C HIS A 21 -23.82 -12.43 7.11
N ILE A 22 -23.72 -12.92 8.34
CA ILE A 22 -22.71 -12.47 9.30
C ILE A 22 -21.30 -12.80 8.79
N ASP A 23 -21.08 -13.99 8.22
CA ASP A 23 -19.80 -14.37 7.63
C ASP A 23 -19.40 -13.44 6.47
N GLU A 24 -20.36 -13.08 5.60
CA GLU A 24 -20.15 -12.10 4.53
C GLU A 24 -19.77 -10.71 5.08
N LEU A 25 -20.47 -10.25 6.13
CA LEU A 25 -20.16 -8.97 6.79
C LEU A 25 -18.78 -9.00 7.44
N MET A 26 -18.40 -10.10 8.09
CA MET A 26 -17.07 -10.27 8.66
C MET A 26 -15.99 -10.26 7.58
N ALA A 27 -16.22 -10.92 6.45
CA ALA A 27 -15.28 -10.91 5.32
C ALA A 27 -15.08 -9.49 4.79
N LYS A 28 -16.17 -8.74 4.58
CA LYS A 28 -16.12 -7.32 4.15
C LYS A 28 -15.39 -6.44 5.17
N ALA A 29 -15.64 -6.64 6.46
CA ALA A 29 -14.97 -5.89 7.52
C ALA A 29 -13.45 -6.15 7.52
N ARG A 30 -13.02 -7.40 7.35
CA ARG A 30 -11.59 -7.76 7.24
C ARG A 30 -10.95 -7.14 6.01
N GLU A 31 -11.64 -7.15 4.87
CA GLU A 31 -11.14 -6.53 3.65
C GLU A 31 -10.98 -5.02 3.82
N ALA A 32 -11.99 -4.34 4.38
CA ALA A 32 -11.93 -2.91 4.66
C ALA A 32 -10.78 -2.56 5.62
N GLN A 33 -10.59 -3.35 6.69
CA GLN A 33 -9.48 -3.17 7.62
C GLN A 33 -8.12 -3.33 6.92
N ALA A 34 -7.98 -4.35 6.05
CA ALA A 34 -6.74 -4.56 5.29
C ALA A 34 -6.44 -3.41 4.32
N ARG A 35 -7.47 -2.78 3.73
CA ARG A 35 -7.32 -1.58 2.89
C ARG A 35 -6.89 -0.36 3.73
N GLN A 36 -7.48 -0.17 4.91
CA GLN A 36 -7.11 0.92 5.82
C GLN A 36 -5.67 0.79 6.32
N GLN A 37 -5.23 -0.42 6.66
CA GLN A 37 -3.85 -0.65 7.09
C GLN A 37 -2.85 -0.28 6.01
N LEU A 38 -3.09 -0.71 4.76
CA LEU A 38 -2.21 -0.34 3.64
C LEU A 38 -2.17 1.17 3.38
N ALA A 39 -3.31 1.85 3.51
CA ALA A 39 -3.37 3.30 3.39
C ALA A 39 -2.58 3.99 4.52
N ALA A 40 -2.65 3.46 5.75
CA ALA A 40 -1.88 3.98 6.88
C ALA A 40 -0.36 3.75 6.69
N ASP A 41 0.03 2.57 6.21
CA ASP A 41 1.43 2.23 5.94
C ASP A 41 1.99 3.17 4.85
N ALA A 42 1.25 3.37 3.76
CA ALA A 42 1.64 4.30 2.69
C ALA A 42 1.71 5.76 3.19
N ALA A 43 0.74 6.21 4.00
CA ALA A 43 0.75 7.54 4.59
C ALA A 43 1.94 7.76 5.54
N SER A 44 2.42 6.71 6.21
CA SER A 44 3.60 6.79 7.08
C SER A 44 4.92 6.82 6.30
N ALA A 45 4.98 6.18 5.14
CA ALA A 45 6.18 6.11 4.30
C ALA A 45 6.37 7.35 3.42
N LEU A 46 5.27 7.98 2.96
CA LEU A 46 5.32 9.07 2.01
C LEU A 46 6.15 10.29 2.48
N PRO A 47 6.02 10.79 3.73
CA PRO A 47 6.81 11.94 4.18
C PRO A 47 8.32 11.68 4.13
N ARG A 48 8.72 10.44 4.46
CA ARG A 48 10.12 10.02 4.39
C ARG A 48 10.61 10.02 2.93
N LEU A 49 9.81 9.46 2.02
CA LEU A 49 10.15 9.41 0.59
C LEU A 49 10.24 10.81 -0.02
N GLU A 50 9.35 11.73 0.36
CA GLU A 50 9.39 13.13 -0.05
C GLU A 50 10.67 13.83 0.44
N GLN A 51 11.07 13.57 1.69
CA GLN A 51 12.32 14.08 2.24
C GLN A 51 13.55 13.54 1.50
N GLU A 52 13.62 12.21 1.29
CA GLU A 52 14.72 11.57 0.56
C GLU A 52 14.80 12.09 -0.89
N HIS A 53 13.65 12.28 -1.54
CA HIS A 53 13.55 12.88 -2.87
C HIS A 53 14.05 14.33 -2.89
N GLY A 54 13.68 15.14 -1.90
CA GLY A 54 14.13 16.52 -1.77
C GLY A 54 15.66 16.62 -1.62
N GLN A 55 16.24 15.76 -0.78
CA GLN A 55 17.70 15.68 -0.58
C GLN A 55 18.42 15.24 -1.86
N ALA A 56 17.94 14.17 -2.51
CA ALA A 56 18.51 13.69 -3.77
C ALA A 56 18.43 14.75 -4.88
N THR A 57 17.34 15.52 -4.93
CA THR A 57 17.17 16.63 -5.88
C THR A 57 18.18 17.75 -5.62
N GLN A 58 18.38 18.14 -4.37
CA GLN A 58 19.36 19.17 -4.01
C GLN A 58 20.79 18.73 -4.37
N GLU A 59 21.15 17.49 -4.04
CA GLU A 59 22.44 16.91 -4.36
C GLU A 59 22.66 16.82 -5.88
N LEU A 60 21.64 16.41 -6.63
CA LEU A 60 21.71 16.36 -8.10
C LEU A 60 21.96 17.76 -8.70
N ARG A 61 21.29 18.79 -8.18
CA ARG A 61 21.53 20.19 -8.61
C ARG A 61 22.95 20.63 -8.28
N ALA A 62 23.45 20.30 -7.09
CA ALA A 62 24.81 20.64 -6.69
C ALA A 62 25.85 19.98 -7.60
N LEU A 63 25.68 18.69 -7.92
CA LEU A 63 26.52 17.96 -8.87
C LEU A 63 26.50 18.59 -10.27
N GLY A 64 25.34 19.08 -10.71
CA GLY A 64 25.19 19.76 -12.00
C GLY A 64 25.93 21.09 -12.12
N GLN A 65 26.29 21.72 -10.99
CA GLN A 65 27.04 22.99 -10.96
C GLN A 65 28.55 22.79 -10.87
N LEU A 66 29.03 21.55 -10.71
CA LEU A 66 30.46 21.29 -10.60
C LEU A 66 31.18 21.54 -11.94
N PRO A 67 32.38 22.14 -11.91
CA PRO A 67 33.18 22.37 -13.11
C PRO A 67 33.58 21.06 -13.78
N ARG A 68 33.76 21.12 -15.11
CA ARG A 68 34.23 19.99 -15.93
C ARG A 68 35.75 20.09 -16.15
N PRO A 69 36.48 18.97 -16.27
CA PRO A 69 36.00 17.57 -16.29
C PRO A 69 35.58 17.06 -14.91
N ALA A 70 34.69 16.07 -14.88
CA ALA A 70 34.22 15.45 -13.64
C ALA A 70 35.34 14.65 -12.96
N THR A 71 35.32 14.64 -11.62
CA THR A 71 36.25 13.83 -10.82
C THR A 71 35.66 12.46 -10.49
N ALA A 72 36.49 11.53 -10.01
CA ALA A 72 36.01 10.24 -9.52
C ALA A 72 34.99 10.38 -8.38
N ASP A 73 35.18 11.38 -7.51
CA ASP A 73 34.23 11.72 -6.44
C ASP A 73 32.87 12.17 -7.00
N THR A 74 32.89 13.03 -8.03
CA THR A 74 31.68 13.48 -8.73
C THR A 74 30.90 12.30 -9.32
N VAL A 75 31.59 11.31 -9.89
CA VAL A 75 30.97 10.09 -10.42
C VAL A 75 30.34 9.26 -9.31
N ALA A 76 31.09 8.99 -8.23
CA ALA A 76 30.61 8.20 -7.10
C ALA A 76 29.36 8.82 -6.45
N ARG A 77 29.37 10.14 -6.23
CA ARG A 77 28.21 10.88 -5.71
C ARG A 77 27.02 10.80 -6.67
N SER A 78 27.24 10.93 -7.97
CA SER A 78 26.16 10.85 -8.97
C SER A 78 25.50 9.46 -9.03
N GLU A 79 26.28 8.37 -8.90
CA GLU A 79 25.72 7.02 -8.80
C GLU A 79 24.95 6.81 -7.48
N GLY A 80 25.44 7.39 -6.38
CA GLY A 80 24.70 7.40 -5.11
C GLY A 80 23.32 8.05 -5.22
N VAL A 81 23.25 9.24 -5.82
CA VAL A 81 21.97 9.95 -6.06
C VAL A 81 21.03 9.13 -6.94
N LYS A 82 21.55 8.53 -8.02
CA LYS A 82 20.78 7.67 -8.91
C LYS A 82 20.20 6.46 -8.16
N GLY A 83 20.99 5.80 -7.30
CA GLY A 83 20.52 4.69 -6.49
C GLY A 83 19.40 5.08 -5.53
N VAL A 84 19.51 6.25 -4.89
CA VAL A 84 18.44 6.80 -4.03
C VAL A 84 17.16 7.06 -4.82
N LEU A 85 17.25 7.71 -5.98
CA LEU A 85 16.08 7.99 -6.82
C LEU A 85 15.40 6.71 -7.33
N GLN A 86 16.17 5.69 -7.72
CA GLN A 86 15.64 4.39 -8.12
C GLN A 86 14.91 3.70 -6.96
N LYS A 87 15.49 3.74 -5.76
CA LYS A 87 14.86 3.19 -4.56
C LYS A 87 13.54 3.89 -4.25
N ILE A 88 13.52 5.23 -4.29
CA ILE A 88 12.30 6.02 -4.07
C ILE A 88 11.22 5.62 -5.07
N GLY A 89 11.55 5.55 -6.36
CA GLY A 89 10.62 5.12 -7.41
C GLY A 89 10.01 3.75 -7.14
N LEU A 90 10.85 2.77 -6.78
CA LEU A 90 10.40 1.42 -6.47
C LEU A 90 9.49 1.35 -5.23
N GLU A 91 9.79 2.13 -4.18
CA GLU A 91 8.93 2.18 -2.98
C GLU A 91 7.58 2.82 -3.26
N LEU A 92 7.55 3.88 -4.10
CA LEU A 92 6.30 4.50 -4.55
C LEU A 92 5.48 3.55 -5.43
N GLU A 93 6.11 2.84 -6.37
CA GLU A 93 5.43 1.82 -7.19
C GLU A 93 4.79 0.74 -6.31
N LYS A 94 5.53 0.21 -5.33
CA LYS A 94 4.98 -0.78 -4.38
C LYS A 94 3.79 -0.24 -3.60
N ALA A 95 3.87 0.99 -3.12
CA ALA A 95 2.78 1.63 -2.39
C ALA A 95 1.54 1.81 -3.29
N LEU A 96 1.73 2.29 -4.53
CA LEU A 96 0.66 2.48 -5.50
C LEU A 96 0.02 1.16 -5.92
N THR A 97 0.81 0.11 -6.17
CA THR A 97 0.30 -1.23 -6.49
C THR A 97 -0.46 -1.83 -5.31
N ALA A 98 0.04 -1.71 -4.07
CA ALA A 98 -0.65 -2.23 -2.89
C ALA A 98 -2.01 -1.56 -2.66
N ILE A 99 -2.15 -0.28 -3.00
CA ILE A 99 -3.42 0.45 -2.94
C ILE A 99 -4.31 0.09 -4.13
N GLY A 100 -3.75 0.05 -5.35
CA GLY A 100 -4.45 -0.20 -6.61
C GLY A 100 -5.02 -1.61 -6.73
N ASP A 101 -4.23 -2.64 -6.39
CA ASP A 101 -4.62 -4.06 -6.49
C ASP A 101 -5.79 -4.42 -5.56
N LYS A 102 -6.01 -3.65 -4.48
CA LYS A 102 -7.16 -3.83 -3.59
C LYS A 102 -8.31 -2.86 -3.85
N SER A 103 -8.13 -1.89 -4.75
CA SER A 103 -9.16 -0.90 -5.07
C SER A 103 -10.11 -1.35 -6.18
N GLY A 104 -9.81 -2.45 -6.89
CA GLY A 104 -10.75 -3.15 -7.78
C GLY A 104 -11.66 -2.23 -8.59
N LEU A 105 -11.08 -1.54 -9.57
CA LEU A 105 -11.83 -1.16 -10.78
C LEU A 105 -11.97 -2.40 -11.67
#